data_AF-A0A959CWF1-F1
#
_entry.id   AF-A0A959CWF1-F1
#
_cell.length_a   1.000
_cell.length_b   1.000
_cell.length_c   1.000
_cell.angle_alpha   90.00
_cell.angle_beta   90.00
_cell.angle_gamma   90.00
#
_symmetry.space_group_name_H-M   'P 1'
#
loop_
_entity.id
_entity.type
_entity.pdbx_description
1 polymer ?
#
loop_
_entity_poly.entity_id
_entity_poly.type
_entity_poly.pdbx_seq_one_letter_code
_entity_poly.pdbx_strand_id
1 'polypeptide(L)'
;IKEGLVDWPFIEKRLEGYDELRTKILALDLDEMEKVCGVNRELAREAAIAYASAPAAMCFHGLGVTEHYQGTFGVMLVADLAMITGNIGRRGVGVNPLRGQNNVQGAADMGVQPNLGPGYLNMADPVMRST
;
A
#
# COMPACT_ATOMS: atom_id res chain seq x y z
N ILE A 1 0.29 -8.85 12.94
CA ILE A 1 0.93 -8.34 14.17
C ILE A 1 0.59 -9.18 15.40
N LYS A 2 -0.63 -9.15 15.95
CA LYS A 2 -0.98 -9.93 17.16
C LYS A 2 -0.75 -11.44 16.99
N GLU A 3 -1.00 -11.97 15.80
CA GLU A 3 -0.75 -13.37 15.42
C GLU A 3 0.71 -13.69 15.10
N GLY A 4 1.64 -12.74 15.22
CA GLY A 4 3.07 -12.97 14.91
C GLY A 4 3.41 -13.17 13.42
N LEU A 5 2.44 -13.04 12.51
CA LEU A 5 2.59 -13.28 11.06
C LEU A 5 3.23 -12.11 10.28
N VAL A 6 4.15 -11.36 10.89
CA VAL A 6 4.91 -10.32 10.19
C VAL A 6 6.25 -10.90 9.70
N ASP A 7 6.76 -10.40 8.58
CA ASP A 7 8.05 -10.81 8.04
C ASP A 7 9.18 -9.99 8.69
N TRP A 8 9.69 -10.46 9.83
CA TRP A 8 10.76 -9.78 10.57
C TRP A 8 12.03 -9.58 9.74
N PRO A 9 12.56 -10.60 9.02
CA PRO A 9 13.71 -10.39 8.15
C PRO A 9 13.51 -9.31 7.09
N PHE A 10 12.29 -9.18 6.52
CA PHE A 10 11.98 -8.11 5.58
C PHE A 10 11.90 -6.76 6.28
N ILE A 11 11.20 -6.68 7.41
CA ILE A 11 11.06 -5.46 8.22
C ILE A 11 12.44 -4.90 8.58
N GLU A 12 13.32 -5.71 9.18
CA GLU A 12 14.65 -5.27 9.65
C GLU A 12 15.56 -4.78 8.52
N LYS A 13 15.42 -5.34 7.31
CA LYS A 13 16.32 -5.06 6.19
C LYS A 13 15.81 -3.98 5.24
N ARG A 14 14.50 -3.77 5.17
CA ARG A 14 13.86 -3.01 4.07
C ARG A 14 12.86 -1.97 4.54
N LEU A 15 12.42 -1.98 5.80
CA LEU A 15 11.44 -1.03 6.29
C LEU A 15 12.04 -0.09 7.33
N GLU A 16 11.43 1.09 7.40
CA GLU A 16 11.53 2.03 8.50
C GLU A 16 10.12 2.31 9.06
N GLY A 17 10.03 2.86 10.27
CA GLY A 17 8.74 3.28 10.85
C GLY A 17 7.82 2.16 11.34
N TYR A 18 8.25 0.89 11.34
CA TYR A 18 7.40 -0.24 11.77
C TYR A 18 6.88 -0.10 13.20
N ASP A 19 7.70 0.37 14.15
CA ASP A 19 7.27 0.51 15.55
C ASP A 19 6.16 1.55 15.73
N GLU A 20 6.20 2.65 14.97
CA GLU A 20 5.15 3.66 14.96
C GLU A 20 3.85 3.09 14.38
N LEU A 21 3.95 2.40 13.23
CA LEU A 21 2.82 1.71 12.60
C LEU A 21 2.19 0.69 13.56
N ARG A 22 3.01 -0.16 14.17
CA ARG A 22 2.59 -1.18 15.14
C ARG A 22 1.86 -0.54 16.31
N THR A 23 2.40 0.53 16.87
CA THR A 23 1.80 1.25 18.01
C THR A 23 0.43 1.79 17.64
N LYS A 24 0.30 2.44 16.48
CA LYS A 24 -0.98 2.97 15.98
C LYS A 24 -2.01 1.85 15.76
N ILE A 25 -1.62 0.75 15.11
CA ILE A 25 -2.53 -0.38 14.84
C ILE A 25 -3.01 -1.02 16.15
N LEU A 26 -2.12 -1.21 17.13
CA LEU A 26 -2.48 -1.84 18.41
C LEU A 26 -3.35 -0.94 19.30
N ALA A 27 -3.37 0.36 19.05
CA ALA A 27 -4.22 1.32 19.73
C ALA A 27 -5.63 1.47 19.13
N LEU A 28 -5.92 0.80 18.00
CA LEU A 28 -7.24 0.85 17.37
C LEU A 28 -8.31 0.17 18.24
N ASP A 29 -9.47 0.82 18.34
CA ASP A 29 -10.67 0.25 18.92
C ASP A 29 -11.34 -0.69 17.92
N LEU A 30 -11.21 -2.00 18.13
CA LEU A 30 -11.77 -3.00 17.22
C LEU A 30 -13.30 -3.07 17.26
N ASP A 31 -13.93 -2.67 18.38
CA ASP A 31 -15.39 -2.66 18.50
C ASP A 31 -15.97 -1.53 17.63
N GLU A 32 -15.36 -0.35 17.68
CA GLU A 32 -15.76 0.76 16.82
C GLU A 32 -15.44 0.47 15.35
N MET A 33 -14.29 -0.16 15.03
CA MET A 33 -13.96 -0.52 13.64
C MET A 33 -14.96 -1.53 13.04
N GLU A 34 -15.35 -2.56 13.79
CA GLU A 34 -16.37 -3.52 13.33
C GLU A 34 -17.70 -2.83 13.02
N LYS A 35 -18.12 -1.90 13.88
CA LYS A 35 -19.35 -1.13 13.70
C LYS A 35 -19.27 -0.20 12.48
N VAL A 36 -18.18 0.53 12.30
CA VAL A 36 -18.00 1.46 11.19
C VAL A 36 -17.85 0.73 9.86
N CYS A 37 -17.07 -0.34 9.82
CA CYS A 37 -16.86 -1.14 8.61
C CYS A 37 -18.08 -1.99 8.25
N GLY A 38 -18.93 -2.36 9.22
CA GLY A 38 -20.05 -3.27 9.00
C GLY A 38 -19.61 -4.70 8.65
N VAL A 39 -18.38 -5.08 9.00
CA VAL A 39 -17.78 -6.38 8.70
C VAL A 39 -17.47 -7.09 10.02
N ASN A 40 -17.89 -8.35 10.15
CA ASN A 40 -17.61 -9.16 11.32
C ASN A 40 -16.09 -9.26 11.58
N ARG A 41 -15.66 -9.00 12.81
CA ARG A 41 -14.22 -8.97 13.15
C ARG A 41 -13.49 -10.28 12.89
N GLU A 42 -14.15 -11.42 13.08
CA GLU A 42 -13.53 -12.73 12.87
C GLU A 42 -13.32 -12.99 11.38
N LEU A 43 -14.24 -12.57 10.51
CA LEU A 43 -14.02 -12.63 9.06
C LEU A 43 -12.83 -11.76 8.63
N ALA A 44 -12.72 -10.56 9.19
CA ALA A 44 -11.57 -9.69 8.92
C ALA A 44 -10.25 -10.31 9.42
N ARG A 45 -10.27 -10.95 10.60
CA ARG A 45 -9.12 -11.66 11.17
C ARG A 45 -8.71 -12.86 10.31
N GLU A 46 -9.66 -13.69 9.89
CA GLU A 46 -9.44 -14.82 8.99
C GLU A 46 -8.83 -14.38 7.66
N ALA A 47 -9.36 -13.31 7.06
CA ALA A 47 -8.80 -12.73 5.83
C ALA A 47 -7.36 -12.22 6.02
N ALA A 48 -7.08 -11.56 7.15
CA ALA A 48 -5.73 -11.08 7.46
C ALA A 48 -4.73 -12.25 7.64
N ILE A 49 -5.15 -13.33 8.31
CA ILE A 49 -4.33 -14.54 8.48
C ILE A 49 -4.09 -15.21 7.12
N ALA A 50 -5.13 -15.37 6.30
CA ALA A 50 -5.02 -15.96 4.97
C ALA A 50 -4.04 -15.17 4.08
N TYR A 51 -4.12 -13.84 4.08
CA TYR A 51 -3.20 -12.98 3.34
C TYR A 51 -1.75 -13.11 3.86
N ALA A 52 -1.55 -13.02 5.17
CA ALA A 52 -0.22 -13.01 5.77
C ALA A 52 0.48 -14.39 5.75
N SER A 53 -0.28 -15.48 5.74
CA SER A 53 0.27 -16.86 5.69
C SER A 53 0.46 -17.39 4.27
N ALA A 54 -0.08 -16.72 3.24
CA ALA A 54 0.09 -17.14 1.87
C ALA A 54 1.57 -17.09 1.46
N PRO A 55 2.09 -18.10 0.74
CA PRO A 55 3.48 -18.09 0.28
C PRO A 55 3.75 -16.94 -0.69
N ALA A 56 2.73 -16.46 -1.41
CA ALA A 56 2.80 -15.27 -2.25
C ALA A 56 1.42 -14.63 -2.34
N ALA A 57 1.27 -13.40 -1.83
CA ALA A 57 0.02 -12.65 -1.86
C ALA A 57 0.16 -11.39 -2.74
N MET A 58 -0.89 -11.08 -3.49
CA MET A 58 -0.98 -9.87 -4.31
C MET A 58 -2.21 -9.07 -3.89
N CYS A 59 -2.06 -7.75 -3.84
CA CYS A 59 -3.20 -6.85 -3.83
C CYS A 59 -3.44 -6.34 -5.25
N PHE A 60 -4.69 -6.36 -5.69
CA PHE A 60 -5.16 -5.64 -6.87
C PHE A 60 -6.21 -4.65 -6.41
N HIS A 61 -6.03 -3.37 -6.71
CA HIS A 61 -6.97 -2.33 -6.33
C HIS A 61 -7.23 -1.37 -7.49
N GLY A 62 -8.39 -0.73 -7.49
CA GLY A 62 -8.79 0.24 -8.50
C GLY A 62 -9.52 1.42 -7.88
N LEU A 63 -10.55 1.90 -8.57
CA LEU A 63 -11.30 3.10 -8.18
C LEU A 63 -12.00 2.98 -6.82
N GLY A 64 -12.39 1.76 -6.41
CA GLY A 64 -12.97 1.50 -5.08
C GLY A 64 -12.03 1.78 -3.89
N VAL A 65 -10.76 2.12 -4.14
CA VAL A 65 -9.85 2.68 -3.13
C VAL A 65 -9.51 4.13 -3.46
N THR A 66 -9.15 4.42 -4.71
CA THR A 66 -8.57 5.72 -5.07
C THR A 66 -9.57 6.86 -5.16
N GLU A 67 -10.84 6.59 -5.44
CA GLU A 67 -11.89 7.63 -5.58
C GLU A 67 -12.65 7.89 -4.27
N HIS A 68 -11.99 7.67 -3.13
CA HIS A 68 -12.45 8.08 -1.82
C HIS A 68 -11.67 9.31 -1.32
N TYR A 69 -12.29 10.12 -0.45
CA TYR A 69 -11.63 11.30 0.14
C TYR A 69 -10.28 10.99 0.80
N GLN A 70 -10.15 9.79 1.39
CA GLN A 70 -8.92 9.30 2.02
C GLN A 70 -8.15 8.32 1.13
N GLY A 71 -8.36 8.32 -0.20
CA GLY A 71 -7.83 7.32 -1.12
C GLY A 71 -6.31 7.18 -1.05
N THR A 72 -5.57 8.28 -0.93
CA THR A 72 -4.11 8.25 -0.72
C THR A 72 -3.73 7.44 0.52
N PHE A 73 -4.38 7.69 1.66
CA PHE A 73 -4.12 6.96 2.90
C PHE A 73 -4.55 5.49 2.79
N GLY A 74 -5.65 5.20 2.09
CA GLY A 74 -6.07 3.83 1.82
C GLY A 74 -5.02 3.04 1.04
N VAL A 75 -4.45 3.63 -0.02
CA VAL A 75 -3.36 3.01 -0.79
C VAL A 75 -2.10 2.84 0.05
N MET A 76 -1.75 3.80 0.90
CA MET A 76 -0.61 3.69 1.82
C MET A 76 -0.80 2.50 2.79
N LEU A 77 -1.99 2.34 3.38
CA LEU A 77 -2.27 1.22 4.29
C LEU A 77 -2.23 -0.15 3.59
N VAL A 78 -2.66 -0.22 2.32
CA VAL A 78 -2.50 -1.43 1.50
C VAL A 78 -1.01 -1.74 1.27
N ALA A 79 -0.21 -0.71 0.99
CA ALA A 79 1.23 -0.87 0.84
C ALA A 79 1.89 -1.30 2.17
N ASP A 80 1.52 -0.69 3.29
CA ASP A 80 2.01 -1.06 4.62
C ASP A 80 1.73 -2.53 4.92
N LEU A 81 0.51 -3.00 4.65
CA LEU A 81 0.15 -4.42 4.84
C LEU A 81 1.03 -5.35 3.98
N ALA A 82 1.23 -5.02 2.70
CA ALA A 82 2.09 -5.80 1.81
C ALA A 82 3.56 -5.79 2.28
N MET A 83 4.06 -4.65 2.77
CA MET A 83 5.42 -4.51 3.27
C MET A 83 5.64 -5.29 4.57
N ILE A 84 4.78 -5.17 5.58
CA ILE A 84 4.96 -5.88 6.87
C ILE A 84 4.78 -7.40 6.76
N THR A 85 4.21 -7.89 5.65
CA THR A 85 4.06 -9.32 5.33
C THR A 85 5.07 -9.82 4.31
N GLY A 86 6.06 -9.00 3.90
CA GLY A 86 7.10 -9.41 2.95
C GLY A 86 6.58 -9.69 1.53
N ASN A 87 5.42 -9.16 1.18
CA ASN A 87 4.76 -9.33 -0.13
C ASN A 87 5.20 -8.25 -1.15
N ILE A 88 6.50 -7.90 -1.17
CA ILE A 88 7.11 -6.95 -2.09
C ILE A 88 8.45 -7.49 -2.62
N GLY A 89 8.78 -7.23 -3.88
CA GLY A 89 10.13 -7.47 -4.43
C GLY A 89 10.45 -8.93 -4.79
N ARG A 90 9.44 -9.79 -4.94
CA ARG A 90 9.57 -11.19 -5.35
C ARG A 90 8.49 -11.57 -6.37
N ARG A 91 8.66 -12.68 -7.09
CA ARG A 91 7.67 -13.14 -8.08
C ARG A 91 6.38 -13.57 -7.37
N GLY A 92 5.23 -13.17 -7.94
CA GLY A 92 3.90 -13.57 -7.45
C GLY A 92 3.39 -12.76 -6.26
N VAL A 93 4.02 -11.64 -5.93
CA VAL A 93 3.53 -10.70 -4.90
C VAL A 93 3.49 -9.27 -5.43
N GLY A 94 2.88 -8.38 -4.65
CA GLY A 94 2.96 -6.94 -4.88
C GLY A 94 1.66 -6.22 -4.63
N VAL A 95 1.72 -4.89 -4.78
CA VAL A 95 0.58 -3.99 -4.77
C VAL A 95 0.37 -3.48 -6.19
N ASN A 96 -0.76 -3.83 -6.78
CA ASN A 96 -1.00 -3.67 -8.21
C ASN A 96 -2.20 -2.75 -8.44
N PRO A 97 -1.98 -1.43 -8.61
CA PRO A 97 -3.03 -0.51 -9.01
C PRO A 97 -3.48 -0.82 -10.44
N LEU A 98 -4.73 -1.24 -10.60
CA LEU A 98 -5.34 -1.47 -11.91
C LEU A 98 -5.66 -0.13 -12.56
N ARG A 99 -4.95 0.17 -13.65
CA ARG A 99 -5.12 1.38 -14.45
C ARG A 99 -6.22 1.15 -15.50
N GLY A 100 -7.12 2.13 -15.64
CA GLY A 100 -8.30 2.00 -16.51
C GLY A 100 -8.03 2.29 -18.00
N GLN A 101 -7.45 3.45 -18.32
CA GLN A 101 -7.22 3.85 -19.70
C GLN A 101 -5.95 3.19 -20.28
N ASN A 102 -5.98 2.86 -21.57
CA ASN A 102 -4.94 2.11 -22.28
C ASN A 102 -3.53 2.69 -22.15
N ASN A 103 -3.40 4.01 -22.02
CA ASN A 103 -2.10 4.70 -21.94
C ASN A 103 -2.01 5.70 -20.78
N VAL A 104 -2.80 5.54 -19.71
CA VAL A 104 -2.66 6.43 -18.53
C VAL A 104 -1.30 6.28 -17.87
N GLN A 105 -0.71 5.08 -17.90
CA GLN A 105 0.64 4.84 -17.43
C GLN A 105 1.67 5.57 -18.31
N GLY A 106 1.60 5.41 -19.63
CA GLY A 106 2.51 6.11 -20.54
C GLY A 106 2.37 7.63 -20.51
N ALA A 107 1.16 8.17 -20.32
CA ALA A 107 0.97 9.61 -20.12
C ALA A 107 1.68 10.12 -18.85
N ALA A 108 1.59 9.38 -17.74
CA ALA A 108 2.33 9.69 -16.52
C ALA A 108 3.84 9.56 -16.73
N ASP A 109 4.31 8.49 -17.37
CA ASP A 109 5.71 8.25 -17.68
C ASP A 109 6.29 9.39 -18.56
N MET A 110 5.49 9.99 -19.44
CA MET A 110 5.88 11.10 -20.30
C MET A 110 5.71 12.48 -19.66
N GLY A 111 5.44 12.55 -18.35
CA GLY A 111 5.36 13.82 -17.62
C GLY A 111 4.11 14.65 -17.92
N VAL A 112 3.00 14.01 -18.32
CA VAL A 112 1.70 14.70 -18.46
C VAL A 112 1.08 14.90 -17.07
N GLN A 113 1.84 15.55 -16.19
CA GLN A 113 1.51 15.90 -14.81
C GLN A 113 2.09 17.30 -14.51
N PRO A 114 1.40 18.14 -13.75
CA PRO A 114 1.78 19.55 -13.59
C PRO A 114 3.12 19.76 -12.86
N ASN A 115 3.61 18.76 -12.15
CA ASN A 115 4.78 18.83 -11.28
C ASN A 115 5.95 17.92 -11.73
N LEU A 116 5.73 17.02 -12.70
CA LEU A 116 6.72 16.04 -13.14
C LEU A 116 6.97 16.14 -14.64
N GLY A 117 8.24 16.06 -15.04
CA GLY A 117 8.66 15.83 -16.41
C GLY A 117 8.71 14.34 -16.77
N PRO A 118 9.08 14.00 -18.02
CA PRO A 118 9.24 12.62 -18.46
C PRO A 118 10.19 11.83 -17.54
N GLY A 119 9.86 10.56 -17.27
CA GLY A 119 10.62 9.71 -16.35
C GLY A 119 10.41 10.01 -14.87
N TYR A 120 9.29 10.64 -14.50
CA TYR A 120 8.97 11.07 -13.13
C TYR A 120 9.95 12.11 -12.55
N LEU A 121 10.61 12.89 -13.40
CA LEU A 121 11.60 13.87 -12.96
C LEU A 121 10.91 15.08 -12.34
N ASN A 122 11.34 15.48 -11.14
CA ASN A 122 10.71 16.59 -10.43
C ASN A 122 11.05 17.93 -11.11
N MET A 123 10.04 18.64 -11.62
CA MET A 123 10.24 19.94 -12.28
C MET A 123 10.65 21.05 -11.31
N ALA A 124 10.55 20.83 -10.00
CA ALA A 124 11.08 21.75 -8.99
C ALA A 124 12.59 21.57 -8.77
N ASP A 125 13.20 20.49 -9.27
CA ASP A 125 14.64 20.26 -9.16
C ASP A 125 15.40 21.31 -10.00
N PRO A 126 16.31 22.10 -9.38
CA PRO A 126 17.11 23.08 -10.10
C PRO A 126 17.91 22.49 -11.27
N VAL A 127 18.38 21.24 -11.16
CA VAL A 127 19.14 20.56 -12.22
C VAL A 127 18.28 20.43 -13.47
N MET A 128 17.00 20.06 -13.32
CA MET A 128 16.05 19.89 -14.42
C MET A 128 15.65 21.22 -15.09
N ARG A 129 15.75 22.34 -14.36
CA ARG A 129 15.41 23.68 -14.87
C ARG A 129 16.53 24.39 -15.62
N SER A 130 17.74 23.81 -15.64
CA SER A 130 18.93 24.43 -16.24
C SER A 130 19.21 24.02 -17.69
N THR A 131 18.38 23.13 -18.25
CA THR A 131 18.36 22.67 -19.65
C THR A 131 17.18 23.27 -20.40
#